data_AF-A0A9D1S9N0-F1
#
_entry.id   AF-A0A9D1S9N0-F1
#
_cell.length_a   1.000
_cell.length_b   1.000
_cell.length_c   1.000
_cell.angle_alpha   90.00
_cell.angle_beta   90.00
_cell.angle_gamma   90.00
#
_symmetry.space_group_name_H-M   'P 1'
#
loop_
_entity.id
_entity.type
_entity.pdbx_description
1 polymer ?
#
loop_
_entity_poly.entity_id
_entity_poly.type
_entity_poly.pdbx_seq_one_letter_code
_entity_poly.pdbx_strand_id
1 'polypeptide(L)'
;MNKESIKETFRKITIIILSFITVLSFSIEMNIREDMYTFLDANTFIWVLLFAFYVFLANTTYKIKDKRLSSITFVTSIIIAISYIIGYMAENYFVPDMELTLSKNFILFLGTKFLGCAQTIYIIVKLLLAKVLRVNESQKEEITHKEYSFLTNNKKSFFIITGLIIFAYLPYMLQHFPGIASSDPGKQALEILGVWELTNHHPVFHSIFIYFCLQISKLFTGNYSSAVGVYCMIQILVVAMTFSFVLYYMAKKKIPIVYRIVCFLIFAFFPLFPLYAITV
;
A
#
# COMPACT_ATOMS: atom_id res chain seq x y z
N MET A 1 24.71 -8.80 -39.44
CA MET A 1 23.62 -8.34 -38.55
C MET A 1 24.17 -7.20 -37.68
N ASN A 2 23.58 -6.01 -37.72
CA ASN A 2 24.12 -4.82 -37.02
C ASN A 2 23.94 -4.97 -35.49
N LYS A 3 24.84 -4.40 -34.67
CA LYS A 3 24.77 -4.48 -33.19
C LYS A 3 23.44 -3.95 -32.64
N GLU A 4 22.87 -2.93 -33.29
CA GLU A 4 21.57 -2.38 -32.91
C GLU A 4 20.40 -3.34 -33.20
N SER A 5 20.44 -4.06 -34.33
CA SER A 5 19.38 -5.03 -34.65
C SER A 5 19.39 -6.22 -33.69
N ILE A 6 20.58 -6.68 -33.28
CA ILE A 6 20.73 -7.74 -32.27
C ILE A 6 20.12 -7.30 -30.94
N LYS A 7 20.42 -6.08 -30.49
CA LYS A 7 19.91 -5.52 -29.23
C LYS A 7 18.40 -5.37 -29.24
N GLU A 8 17.83 -4.97 -30.39
CA GLU A 8 16.38 -4.86 -30.53
C GLU A 8 15.67 -6.22 -30.52
N THR A 9 16.23 -7.22 -31.19
CA THR A 9 15.69 -8.59 -31.16
C THR A 9 15.73 -9.17 -29.76
N PHE A 10 16.87 -9.07 -29.08
CA PHE A 10 17.02 -9.53 -27.69
C PHE A 10 15.98 -8.87 -26.78
N ARG A 11 15.76 -7.56 -26.93
CA ARG A 11 14.73 -6.81 -26.19
C ARG A 11 13.32 -7.36 -26.40
N LYS A 12 12.92 -7.58 -27.66
CA LYS A 12 11.58 -8.09 -27.98
C LYS A 12 11.37 -9.46 -27.34
N ILE A 13 12.38 -10.32 -27.41
CA ILE A 13 12.37 -11.65 -26.77
C ILE A 13 12.23 -11.52 -25.26
N THR A 14 13.01 -10.64 -24.60
CA THR A 14 12.91 -10.42 -23.16
C THR A 14 11.51 -9.97 -22.74
N ILE A 15 10.90 -9.03 -23.47
CA ILE A 15 9.54 -8.53 -23.18
C ILE A 15 8.51 -9.68 -23.28
N ILE A 16 8.62 -10.51 -24.32
CA ILE A 16 7.73 -11.65 -24.54
C ILE A 16 7.87 -12.66 -23.38
N ILE A 17 9.09 -13.07 -23.06
CA ILE A 17 9.36 -14.04 -21.99
C ILE A 17 8.84 -13.53 -20.65
N LEU A 18 9.17 -12.29 -20.29
CA LEU A 18 8.75 -11.67 -19.04
C LEU A 18 7.22 -11.56 -18.95
N SER A 19 6.55 -11.13 -20.03
CA SER A 19 5.09 -11.06 -20.07
C SER A 19 4.46 -12.44 -19.92
N PHE A 20 5.06 -13.48 -20.51
CA PHE A 20 4.60 -14.86 -20.37
C PHE A 20 4.73 -15.34 -18.92
N ILE A 21 5.90 -15.15 -18.30
CA ILE A 21 6.14 -15.49 -16.88
C ILE A 21 5.15 -14.76 -15.96
N THR A 22 4.85 -13.49 -16.25
CA THR A 22 3.90 -12.71 -15.46
C THR A 22 2.49 -13.28 -15.54
N VAL A 23 2.01 -13.63 -16.74
CA VAL A 23 0.69 -14.26 -16.89
C VAL A 23 0.66 -15.63 -16.22
N LEU A 24 1.71 -16.43 -16.40
CA LEU A 24 1.87 -17.72 -15.75
C LEU A 24 1.81 -17.58 -14.22
N SER A 25 2.39 -16.52 -13.67
CA SER A 25 2.35 -16.25 -12.23
C SER A 25 0.94 -16.06 -11.68
N PHE A 26 0.00 -15.57 -12.48
CA PHE A 26 -1.39 -15.43 -12.06
C PHE A 26 -2.20 -16.71 -12.23
N SER A 27 -1.87 -17.53 -13.24
CA SER A 27 -2.63 -18.76 -13.52
C SER A 27 -2.17 -19.97 -12.71
N ILE A 28 -0.91 -20.02 -12.28
CA ILE A 28 -0.37 -21.20 -11.59
C ILE A 28 -0.71 -21.17 -10.09
N GLU A 29 -1.15 -22.32 -9.59
CA GLU A 29 -1.26 -22.65 -8.16
C GLU A 29 -0.46 -23.93 -7.89
N MET A 30 -0.14 -24.19 -6.63
CA MET A 30 0.64 -25.37 -6.26
C MET A 30 0.02 -26.05 -5.05
N ASN A 31 -0.23 -27.34 -5.21
CA ASN A 31 -0.54 -28.25 -4.12
C ASN A 31 0.78 -28.77 -3.53
N ILE A 32 1.17 -28.26 -2.36
CA ILE A 32 2.43 -28.63 -1.71
C ILE A 32 2.45 -30.11 -1.32
N ARG A 33 1.31 -30.70 -0.96
CA ARG A 33 1.24 -32.11 -0.51
C ARG A 33 1.51 -33.09 -1.64
N GLU A 34 1.02 -32.77 -2.82
CA GLU A 34 1.18 -33.60 -4.02
C GLU A 34 2.42 -33.23 -4.84
N ASP A 35 3.07 -32.11 -4.51
CA ASP A 35 4.15 -31.49 -5.28
C ASP A 35 3.78 -31.22 -6.75
N MET A 36 2.50 -30.88 -6.98
CA MET A 36 1.91 -30.72 -8.31
C MET A 36 1.41 -29.29 -8.53
N TYR A 37 1.58 -28.81 -9.77
CA TYR A 37 1.00 -27.54 -10.21
C TYR A 37 -0.43 -27.72 -10.70
N THR A 38 -1.28 -26.78 -10.33
CA THR A 38 -2.63 -26.61 -10.88
C THR A 38 -2.71 -25.29 -11.64
N PHE A 39 -3.62 -25.20 -12.60
CA PHE A 39 -3.83 -24.01 -13.40
C PHE A 39 -5.27 -23.52 -13.26
N LEU A 40 -5.40 -22.25 -12.90
CA LEU A 40 -6.70 -21.58 -12.78
C LEU A 40 -7.28 -21.36 -14.18
N ASP A 41 -8.48 -21.90 -14.42
CA ASP A 41 -9.23 -21.74 -15.66
C ASP A 41 -8.40 -21.87 -16.95
N ALA A 42 -7.59 -22.94 -17.03
CA ALA A 42 -6.54 -23.10 -18.05
C ALA A 42 -7.02 -22.95 -19.51
N ASN A 43 -8.27 -23.27 -19.80
CA ASN A 43 -8.85 -23.25 -21.15
C ASN A 43 -9.64 -21.98 -21.46
N THR A 44 -9.24 -20.83 -20.89
CA THR A 44 -9.92 -19.56 -21.11
C THR A 44 -9.09 -18.59 -21.94
N PHE A 45 -9.76 -17.82 -22.80
CA PHE A 45 -9.13 -16.83 -23.67
C PHE A 45 -8.55 -15.63 -22.89
N ILE A 46 -8.88 -15.49 -21.60
CA ILE A 46 -8.43 -14.38 -20.76
C ILE A 46 -6.90 -14.35 -20.61
N TRP A 47 -6.25 -15.50 -20.56
CA TRP A 47 -4.79 -15.59 -20.44
C TRP A 47 -4.06 -15.04 -21.67
N VAL A 48 -4.63 -15.24 -22.87
CA VAL A 48 -4.10 -14.69 -24.12
C VAL A 48 -4.25 -13.18 -24.15
N LEU A 49 -5.41 -12.66 -23.70
CA LEU A 49 -5.65 -11.22 -23.61
C LEU A 49 -4.72 -10.55 -22.59
N LEU A 50 -4.53 -11.16 -21.42
CA LEU A 50 -3.59 -10.68 -20.41
C LEU A 50 -2.15 -10.69 -20.93
N PHE A 51 -1.77 -11.73 -21.66
CA PHE A 51 -0.43 -11.80 -22.26
C PHE A 51 -0.21 -10.66 -23.27
N ALA A 52 -1.15 -10.45 -24.20
CA ALA A 52 -1.08 -9.33 -25.14
C ALA A 52 -1.03 -7.97 -24.43
N PHE A 53 -1.81 -7.82 -23.35
CA PHE A 53 -1.83 -6.62 -22.52
C PHE A 53 -0.49 -6.36 -21.83
N TYR A 54 0.12 -7.37 -21.23
CA TYR A 54 1.44 -7.23 -20.59
C TYR A 54 2.55 -6.94 -21.61
N VAL A 55 2.52 -7.54 -22.80
CA VAL A 55 3.45 -7.22 -23.89
C VAL A 55 3.30 -5.75 -24.30
N PHE A 56 2.06 -5.26 -24.42
CA PHE A 56 1.78 -3.86 -24.73
C PHE A 56 2.31 -2.90 -23.64
N LEU A 57 2.03 -3.21 -22.37
CA LEU A 57 2.47 -2.39 -21.23
C LEU A 57 3.99 -2.39 -21.07
N ALA A 58 4.65 -3.53 -21.20
CA ALA A 58 6.10 -3.65 -21.12
C ALA A 58 6.78 -2.86 -22.26
N ASN A 59 6.24 -2.92 -23.48
CA ASN A 59 6.71 -2.09 -24.60
C ASN A 59 6.54 -0.59 -24.33
N THR A 60 5.40 -0.18 -23.75
CA THR A 60 5.15 1.22 -23.39
C THR A 60 6.11 1.70 -22.30
N THR A 61 6.36 0.86 -21.30
CA THR A 61 7.28 1.13 -20.19
C THR A 61 8.72 1.27 -20.67
N TYR A 62 9.12 0.48 -21.67
CA TYR A 62 10.45 0.55 -22.27
C TYR A 62 10.73 1.89 -22.97
N LYS A 63 9.71 2.54 -23.55
CA LYS A 63 9.86 3.85 -24.19
C LYS A 63 10.31 4.94 -23.21
N ILE A 64 10.15 4.72 -21.90
CA ILE A 64 10.60 5.63 -20.85
C ILE A 64 12.10 5.39 -20.59
N LYS A 65 12.94 6.29 -21.13
CA LYS A 65 14.41 6.20 -21.08
C LYS A 65 15.06 6.73 -19.80
N ASP A 66 14.29 7.27 -18.86
CA ASP A 66 14.82 7.78 -17.59
C ASP A 66 15.45 6.64 -16.76
N LYS A 67 16.79 6.68 -16.66
CA LYS A 67 17.57 5.67 -15.92
C LYS A 67 17.31 5.75 -14.42
N ARG A 68 17.21 6.95 -13.85
CA ARG A 68 17.00 7.14 -12.40
C ARG A 68 15.64 6.59 -12.00
N LEU A 69 14.60 6.95 -12.75
CA LEU A 69 13.26 6.41 -12.53
C LEU A 69 13.24 4.89 -12.66
N SER A 70 13.94 4.34 -13.67
CA SER A 70 14.03 2.90 -13.88
C SER A 70 14.70 2.18 -12.71
N SER A 71 15.81 2.70 -12.18
CA SER A 71 16.50 2.11 -11.04
C SER A 71 15.68 2.16 -9.75
N ILE A 72 15.08 3.31 -9.44
CA ILE A 72 14.24 3.45 -8.24
C ILE A 72 13.05 2.49 -8.31
N THR A 73 12.37 2.44 -9.47
CA THR A 73 11.20 1.58 -9.63
C THR A 73 11.55 0.10 -9.59
N PHE A 74 12.74 -0.27 -10.08
CA PHE A 74 13.23 -1.64 -9.99
C PHE A 74 13.43 -2.07 -8.53
N VAL A 75 14.13 -1.24 -7.74
CA VAL A 75 14.35 -1.52 -6.31
C VAL A 75 13.04 -1.60 -5.55
N THR A 76 12.11 -0.65 -5.77
CA THR A 76 10.81 -0.67 -5.08
C THR A 76 9.98 -1.89 -5.49
N SER A 77 10.02 -2.31 -6.76
CA SER A 77 9.30 -3.49 -7.22
C SER A 77 9.79 -4.77 -6.57
N ILE A 78 11.10 -4.91 -6.34
CA ILE A 78 11.68 -6.07 -5.65
C ILE A 78 11.21 -6.10 -4.19
N ILE A 79 11.29 -4.98 -3.47
CA ILE A 79 10.91 -4.92 -2.05
C ILE A 79 9.43 -5.30 -1.87
N ILE A 80 8.56 -4.74 -2.70
CA ILE A 80 7.12 -5.03 -2.63
C ILE A 80 6.85 -6.48 -3.04
N ALA A 81 7.52 -7.01 -4.07
CA ALA A 81 7.36 -8.42 -4.46
C ALA A 81 7.83 -9.40 -3.37
N ILE A 82 8.94 -9.12 -2.68
CA ILE A 82 9.37 -9.92 -1.52
C ILE A 82 8.29 -9.91 -0.45
N SER A 83 7.78 -8.73 -0.11
CA SER A 83 6.74 -8.58 0.92
C SER A 83 5.46 -9.33 0.55
N TYR A 84 5.06 -9.27 -0.73
CA TYR A 84 3.94 -10.03 -1.27
C TYR A 84 4.15 -11.54 -1.14
N ILE A 85 5.33 -12.05 -1.49
CA ILE A 85 5.62 -13.49 -1.41
C ILE A 85 5.59 -13.97 0.05
N ILE A 86 6.17 -13.20 0.97
CA ILE A 86 6.11 -13.53 2.40
C ILE A 86 4.65 -13.57 2.88
N GLY A 87 3.84 -12.56 2.53
CA GLY A 87 2.42 -12.54 2.87
C GLY A 87 1.64 -13.70 2.25
N TYR A 88 1.87 -13.99 0.97
CA TYR A 88 1.25 -15.10 0.26
C TYR A 88 1.60 -16.45 0.90
N MET A 89 2.85 -16.63 1.31
CA MET A 89 3.26 -17.84 2.03
C MET A 89 2.56 -17.91 3.38
N ALA A 90 2.56 -16.82 4.16
CA ALA A 90 1.92 -16.74 5.48
C ALA A 90 0.45 -17.15 5.43
N GLU A 91 -0.28 -16.67 4.42
CA GLU A 91 -1.70 -16.94 4.26
C GLU A 91 -2.00 -18.37 3.79
N ASN A 92 -1.23 -18.89 2.82
CA ASN A 92 -1.60 -20.14 2.14
C ASN A 92 -0.89 -21.38 2.67
N TYR A 93 0.27 -21.22 3.33
CA TYR A 93 1.16 -22.35 3.63
C TYR A 93 1.65 -22.39 5.08
N PHE A 94 1.58 -21.30 5.85
CA PHE A 94 1.85 -21.33 7.29
C PHE A 94 0.59 -21.71 8.07
N VAL A 95 0.16 -22.96 7.92
CA VAL A 95 -0.89 -23.58 8.74
C VAL A 95 -0.21 -24.38 9.86
N PRO A 96 -0.70 -24.33 11.12
CA PRO A 96 -0.23 -25.22 12.17
C PRO A 96 -0.26 -26.67 11.66
N ASP A 97 0.81 -27.43 11.88
CA ASP A 97 0.98 -28.83 11.49
C ASP A 97 1.38 -29.12 10.02
N MET A 98 1.68 -28.12 9.19
CA MET A 98 2.27 -28.34 7.87
C MET A 98 3.81 -28.29 7.93
N GLU A 99 4.48 -29.42 7.72
CA GLU A 99 5.93 -29.42 7.44
C GLU A 99 6.19 -28.88 6.04
N LEU A 100 6.76 -27.66 5.95
CA LEU A 100 7.11 -27.05 4.68
C LEU A 100 8.35 -27.75 4.09
N THR A 101 8.13 -28.66 3.14
CA THR A 101 9.22 -29.28 2.38
C THR A 101 9.65 -28.36 1.24
N LEU A 102 10.93 -27.98 1.21
CA LEU A 102 11.49 -27.09 0.18
C LEU A 102 11.78 -27.88 -1.11
N SER A 103 10.72 -28.32 -1.81
CA SER A 103 10.87 -29.03 -3.08
C SER A 103 11.39 -28.12 -4.20
N LYS A 104 11.97 -28.71 -5.25
CA LYS A 104 12.39 -27.95 -6.44
C LYS A 104 11.21 -27.25 -7.11
N ASN A 105 10.05 -27.91 -7.13
CA ASN A 105 8.83 -27.37 -7.71
C ASN A 105 8.31 -26.17 -6.90
N PHE A 106 8.40 -26.25 -5.57
CA PHE A 106 8.02 -25.14 -4.70
C PHE A 106 8.90 -23.91 -4.89
N ILE A 107 10.22 -24.10 -5.01
CA ILE A 107 11.14 -23.00 -5.30
C ILE A 107 10.84 -22.37 -6.67
N LEU A 108 10.54 -23.19 -7.69
CA LEU A 108 10.19 -22.70 -9.02
C LEU A 108 8.86 -21.95 -9.04
N PHE A 109 7.87 -22.44 -8.28
CA PHE A 109 6.58 -21.78 -8.08
C PHE A 109 6.76 -20.39 -7.46
N LEU A 110 7.47 -20.30 -6.34
CA LEU A 110 7.76 -19.02 -5.67
C LEU A 110 8.56 -18.08 -6.57
N GLY A 111 9.53 -18.59 -7.33
CA GLY A 111 10.28 -17.82 -8.31
C GLY A 111 9.40 -17.22 -9.40
N THR A 112 8.45 -18.01 -9.93
CA THR A 112 7.46 -17.55 -10.92
C THR A 112 6.55 -16.47 -10.35
N LYS A 113 5.99 -16.69 -9.15
CA LYS A 113 5.15 -15.71 -8.43
C LYS A 113 5.91 -14.41 -8.16
N PHE A 114 7.17 -14.51 -7.72
CA PHE A 114 8.03 -13.36 -7.45
C PHE A 114 8.29 -12.54 -8.71
N LEU A 115 8.72 -13.18 -9.80
CA LEU A 115 9.04 -12.49 -11.06
C LEU A 115 7.81 -11.80 -11.65
N GLY A 116 6.65 -12.46 -11.66
CA GLY A 116 5.42 -11.87 -12.16
C GLY A 116 4.91 -10.70 -11.32
N CYS A 117 4.99 -10.82 -9.99
CA CYS A 117 4.65 -9.74 -9.07
C CYS A 117 5.60 -8.54 -9.24
N ALA A 118 6.92 -8.78 -9.22
CA ALA A 118 7.93 -7.74 -9.40
C ALA A 118 7.77 -7.00 -10.74
N GLN A 119 7.55 -7.74 -11.83
CA GLN A 119 7.33 -7.14 -13.14
C GLN A 119 6.05 -6.30 -13.19
N THR A 120 4.95 -6.80 -12.62
CA THR A 120 3.68 -6.07 -12.57
C THR A 120 3.83 -4.76 -11.80
N ILE A 121 4.43 -4.81 -10.62
CA ILE A 121 4.68 -3.62 -9.80
C ILE A 121 5.62 -2.65 -10.54
N TYR A 122 6.68 -3.15 -11.16
CA TYR A 122 7.61 -2.33 -11.93
C TYR A 122 6.91 -1.55 -13.05
N ILE A 123 6.08 -2.24 -13.85
CA ILE A 123 5.34 -1.63 -14.96
C ILE A 123 4.37 -0.57 -14.43
N ILE A 124 3.54 -0.91 -13.45
CA ILE A 124 2.52 -0.01 -12.89
C ILE A 124 3.18 1.24 -12.31
N VAL A 125 4.14 1.06 -11.39
CA VAL A 125 4.81 2.17 -10.70
C VAL A 125 5.56 3.05 -11.69
N LYS A 126 6.26 2.47 -12.67
CA LYS A 126 7.06 3.24 -13.65
C LYS A 126 6.16 4.06 -14.57
N LEU A 127 5.06 3.50 -15.05
CA LEU A 127 4.09 4.23 -15.89
C LEU A 127 3.43 5.36 -15.11
N LEU A 128 3.01 5.10 -13.86
CA LEU A 128 2.40 6.11 -12.99
C LEU A 128 3.37 7.26 -12.70
N LEU A 129 4.58 6.94 -12.24
CA LEU A 129 5.58 7.96 -11.90
C LEU A 129 6.05 8.73 -13.14
N ALA A 130 6.25 8.06 -14.29
CA ALA A 130 6.60 8.76 -15.53
C ALA A 130 5.50 9.74 -15.96
N LYS A 131 4.23 9.37 -15.80
CA LYS A 131 3.10 10.27 -16.09
C LYS A 131 3.11 11.46 -15.13
N VAL A 132 3.29 11.23 -13.83
CA VAL A 132 3.36 12.31 -12.82
C VAL A 132 4.51 13.26 -13.10
N LEU A 133 5.70 12.74 -13.44
CA LEU A 133 6.88 13.54 -13.74
C LEU A 133 6.67 14.40 -15.00
N ARG A 134 6.11 13.83 -16.07
CA ARG A 134 5.82 14.58 -17.31
C ARG A 134 4.81 15.70 -17.10
N VAL A 135 3.73 15.45 -16.36
CA VAL A 135 2.73 16.49 -16.09
C VAL A 135 3.33 17.57 -15.18
N ASN A 136 4.21 17.21 -14.25
CA ASN A 136 4.90 18.20 -13.41
C ASN A 136 5.87 19.07 -14.24
N GLU A 137 6.57 18.51 -15.22
CA GLU A 137 7.40 19.27 -16.17
C GLU A 137 6.57 20.23 -17.02
N SER A 138 5.47 19.76 -17.64
CA SER A 138 4.60 20.63 -18.45
C SER A 138 3.97 21.74 -17.60
N GLN A 139 3.58 21.46 -16.36
CA GLN A 139 3.06 22.46 -15.45
C GLN A 139 4.12 23.47 -14.98
N LYS A 140 5.40 23.09 -14.89
CA LYS A 140 6.46 24.07 -14.59
C LYS A 140 6.61 25.13 -15.68
N GLU A 141 6.31 24.77 -16.94
CA GLU A 141 6.36 25.68 -18.08
C GLU A 141 5.10 26.58 -18.17
N GLU A 142 3.96 26.10 -17.66
CA GLU A 142 2.64 26.74 -17.85
C GLU A 142 2.18 27.63 -16.67
N ILE A 143 2.74 27.48 -15.45
CA ILE A 143 2.25 28.19 -14.26
C ILE A 143 2.75 29.65 -14.20
N THR A 144 2.01 30.54 -14.85
CA THR A 144 1.88 31.98 -14.50
C THR A 144 0.53 32.32 -13.86
N HIS A 145 -0.39 31.37 -13.71
CA HIS A 145 -1.70 31.59 -13.08
C HIS A 145 -1.82 30.96 -11.67
N LYS A 146 -2.36 31.73 -10.71
CA LYS A 146 -2.63 31.30 -9.32
C LYS A 146 -3.67 30.16 -9.32
N GLU A 147 -3.27 28.97 -8.89
CA GLU A 147 -4.21 27.90 -8.52
C GLU A 147 -5.00 28.31 -7.27
N TYR A 148 -6.27 28.69 -7.44
CA TYR A 148 -7.24 28.80 -6.35
C TYR A 148 -7.81 27.42 -6.01
N SER A 149 -6.99 26.52 -5.43
CA SER A 149 -7.45 25.22 -4.94
C SER A 149 -7.33 25.09 -3.42
N PHE A 150 -8.20 24.27 -2.82
CA PHE A 150 -8.18 23.96 -1.39
C PHE A 150 -7.10 22.92 -1.00
N LEU A 151 -6.30 22.44 -1.96
CA LEU A 151 -5.24 21.42 -1.80
C LEU A 151 -3.86 22.01 -2.08
N THR A 152 -3.53 23.15 -1.48
CA THR A 152 -2.30 23.91 -1.74
C THR A 152 -1.26 23.67 -0.65
N ASN A 153 -0.03 24.13 -0.88
CA ASN A 153 1.07 24.04 0.08
C ASN A 153 1.04 25.17 1.14
N ASN A 154 -0.14 25.54 1.64
CA ASN A 154 -0.27 26.56 2.69
C ASN A 154 -0.95 26.00 3.96
N LYS A 155 -0.75 26.70 5.08
CA LYS A 155 -1.30 26.29 6.38
C LYS A 155 -2.83 26.24 6.39
N LYS A 156 -3.50 27.14 5.68
CA LYS A 156 -4.97 27.20 5.61
C LYS A 156 -5.54 25.92 4.98
N SER A 157 -4.99 25.51 3.84
CA SER A 157 -5.33 24.27 3.15
C SER A 157 -5.07 23.06 4.05
N PHE A 158 -3.94 23.01 4.74
CA PHE A 158 -3.62 21.94 5.69
C PHE A 158 -4.70 21.76 6.78
N PHE A 159 -5.11 22.85 7.43
CA PHE A 159 -6.14 22.76 8.49
C PHE A 159 -7.54 22.46 7.93
N ILE A 160 -7.90 23.00 6.76
CA ILE A 160 -9.17 22.68 6.09
C ILE A 160 -9.25 21.18 5.76
N ILE A 161 -8.21 20.64 5.13
CA ILE A 161 -8.16 19.22 4.78
C ILE A 161 -8.20 18.33 6.03
N THR A 162 -7.49 18.70 7.09
CA THR A 162 -7.54 18.00 8.37
C THR A 162 -8.97 17.95 8.90
N GLY A 163 -9.67 19.09 8.92
CA GLY A 163 -11.08 19.16 9.35
C GLY A 163 -12.02 18.33 8.48
N LEU A 164 -11.82 18.32 7.16
CA LEU A 164 -12.63 17.52 6.24
C LEU A 164 -12.44 16.01 6.45
N ILE A 165 -11.21 15.55 6.71
CA ILE A 165 -10.95 14.13 7.01
C ILE A 165 -11.58 13.74 8.35
N ILE A 166 -11.44 14.57 9.39
CA ILE A 166 -12.10 14.34 10.68
C ILE A 166 -13.63 14.26 10.50
N PHE A 167 -14.20 15.17 9.72
CA PHE A 167 -15.64 15.16 9.43
C PHE A 167 -16.07 13.89 8.69
N ALA A 168 -15.27 13.41 7.72
CA ALA A 168 -15.54 12.16 7.02
C ALA A 168 -15.45 10.93 7.95
N TYR A 169 -14.66 11.00 9.01
CA TYR A 169 -14.47 9.90 9.98
C TYR A 169 -15.50 9.93 11.11
N LEU A 170 -16.20 11.06 11.30
CA LEU A 170 -17.17 11.24 12.37
C LEU A 170 -18.29 10.19 12.36
N PRO A 171 -18.87 9.77 11.22
CA PRO A 171 -19.88 8.70 11.21
C PRO A 171 -19.36 7.38 11.79
N TYR A 172 -18.13 7.00 11.47
CA TYR A 172 -17.50 5.78 11.99
C TYR A 172 -17.27 5.88 13.51
N MET A 173 -16.79 7.03 13.96
CA MET A 173 -16.57 7.28 15.39
C MET A 173 -17.87 7.26 16.18
N LEU A 174 -18.96 7.80 15.64
CA LEU A 174 -20.28 7.79 16.29
C LEU A 174 -20.90 6.38 16.31
N GLN A 175 -20.73 5.61 15.23
CA GLN A 175 -21.22 4.24 15.14
C GLN A 175 -20.50 3.30 16.12
N HIS A 176 -19.20 3.49 16.32
CA HIS A 176 -18.35 2.62 17.13
C HIS A 176 -17.91 3.26 18.44
N PHE A 177 -18.60 4.31 18.92
CA PHE A 177 -18.23 4.95 20.18
C PHE A 177 -18.31 3.95 21.34
N PRO A 178 -17.29 3.84 22.23
CA PRO A 178 -16.12 4.74 22.34
C PRO A 178 -14.91 4.38 21.46
N GLY A 179 -14.90 3.21 20.87
CA GLY A 179 -13.86 2.70 19.99
C GLY A 179 -14.10 1.22 19.70
N ILE A 180 -13.33 0.67 18.77
CA ILE A 180 -13.36 -0.76 18.47
C ILE A 180 -12.29 -1.45 19.30
N ALA A 181 -12.68 -2.25 20.28
CA ALA A 181 -11.75 -3.09 21.02
C ALA A 181 -11.39 -4.31 20.15
N SER A 182 -10.13 -4.40 19.70
CA SER A 182 -9.66 -5.58 18.96
C SER A 182 -8.72 -6.44 19.80
N SER A 183 -8.51 -7.68 19.37
CA SER A 183 -7.83 -8.71 20.16
C SER A 183 -6.37 -8.43 20.47
N ASP A 184 -5.73 -7.47 19.81
CA ASP A 184 -4.31 -7.14 20.01
C ASP A 184 -4.15 -5.84 20.82
N PRO A 185 -4.61 -4.67 20.36
CA PRO A 185 -4.54 -3.44 21.16
C PRO A 185 -5.40 -3.51 22.43
N GLY A 186 -6.48 -4.30 22.48
CA GLY A 186 -7.20 -4.57 23.73
C GLY A 186 -6.33 -5.29 24.78
N LYS A 187 -5.44 -6.19 24.35
CA LYS A 187 -4.45 -6.82 25.24
C LYS A 187 -3.40 -5.80 25.68
N GLN A 188 -2.92 -4.98 24.75
CA GLN A 188 -2.01 -3.87 25.05
C GLN A 188 -2.58 -2.98 26.16
N ALA A 189 -3.86 -2.62 26.07
CA ALA A 189 -4.55 -1.84 27.11
C ALA A 189 -4.60 -2.56 28.46
N LEU A 190 -4.86 -3.87 28.49
CA LEU A 190 -4.86 -4.68 29.72
C LEU A 190 -3.47 -4.83 30.35
N GLU A 191 -2.42 -5.01 29.54
CA GLU A 191 -1.03 -5.02 30.00
C GLU A 191 -0.66 -3.68 30.66
N ILE A 192 -1.03 -2.57 30.01
CA ILE A 192 -0.82 -1.21 30.49
C ILE A 192 -1.59 -0.90 31.79
N LEU A 193 -2.80 -1.44 31.93
CA LEU A 193 -3.61 -1.30 33.15
C LEU A 193 -3.14 -2.20 34.30
N GLY A 194 -2.10 -3.02 34.08
CA GLY A 194 -1.56 -3.95 35.07
C GLY A 194 -2.45 -5.17 35.32
N VAL A 195 -3.42 -5.42 34.44
CA VAL A 195 -4.24 -6.64 34.49
C VAL A 195 -3.43 -7.82 33.99
N TRP A 196 -2.63 -7.61 32.95
CA TRP A 196 -1.71 -8.61 32.39
C TRP A 196 -0.26 -8.16 32.52
N GLU A 197 0.66 -9.12 32.43
CA GLU A 197 2.09 -8.84 32.45
C GLU A 197 2.50 -8.04 31.22
N LEU A 198 3.28 -6.98 31.43
CA LEU A 198 3.82 -6.18 30.34
C LEU A 198 4.84 -7.02 29.56
N THR A 199 4.62 -7.20 28.27
CA THR A 199 5.55 -7.93 27.40
C THR A 199 6.23 -7.01 26.39
N ASN A 200 7.30 -7.48 25.75
CA ASN A 200 7.92 -6.78 24.63
C ASN A 200 7.16 -6.97 23.30
N HIS A 201 5.92 -7.46 23.33
CA HIS A 201 5.11 -7.67 22.14
C HIS A 201 4.69 -6.34 21.52
N HIS A 202 4.31 -5.35 22.33
CA HIS A 202 3.91 -4.02 21.85
C HIS A 202 5.00 -2.96 22.06
N PRO A 203 5.16 -1.99 21.13
CA PRO A 203 6.11 -0.90 21.30
C PRO A 203 5.84 -0.08 22.57
N VAL A 204 6.82 -0.03 23.47
CA VAL A 204 6.73 0.63 24.78
C VAL A 204 6.22 2.07 24.69
N PHE A 205 6.71 2.84 23.70
CA PHE A 205 6.28 4.23 23.51
C PHE A 205 4.78 4.34 23.19
N HIS A 206 4.27 3.45 22.33
CA HIS A 206 2.84 3.40 22.00
C HIS A 206 2.01 3.04 23.23
N SER A 207 2.49 2.06 24.01
CA SER A 207 1.83 1.62 25.23
C SER A 207 1.74 2.75 26.27
N ILE A 208 2.82 3.49 26.49
CA ILE A 208 2.83 4.63 27.42
C ILE A 208 1.90 5.74 26.95
N PHE A 209 1.81 5.99 25.64
CA PHE A 209 0.91 6.99 25.09
C PHE A 209 -0.56 6.62 25.34
N ILE A 210 -0.94 5.35 25.11
CA ILE A 210 -2.27 4.84 25.46
C ILE A 210 -2.53 5.03 26.97
N TYR A 211 -1.60 4.61 27.82
CA TYR A 211 -1.72 4.78 29.28
C TYR A 211 -2.00 6.22 29.67
N PHE A 212 -1.22 7.15 29.13
CA PHE A 212 -1.34 8.57 29.41
C PHE A 212 -2.72 9.12 29.03
N CYS A 213 -3.22 8.78 27.84
CA CYS A 213 -4.56 9.15 27.40
C CYS A 213 -5.65 8.56 28.31
N LEU A 214 -5.50 7.29 28.73
CA LEU A 214 -6.42 6.63 29.64
C LEU A 214 -6.45 7.29 31.02
N GLN A 215 -5.28 7.62 31.59
CA GLN A 215 -5.16 8.24 32.91
C GLN A 215 -5.72 9.67 32.93
N ILE A 216 -5.37 10.50 31.92
CA ILE A 216 -5.93 11.85 31.80
C ILE A 216 -7.45 11.78 31.75
N SER A 217 -7.99 10.91 30.91
CA SER A 217 -9.43 10.83 30.75
C SER A 217 -10.12 10.30 32.01
N LYS A 218 -9.50 9.38 32.75
CA LYS A 218 -9.96 8.93 34.06
C LYS A 218 -10.04 10.08 35.07
N LEU A 219 -9.06 10.98 35.08
CA LEU A 219 -9.07 12.15 35.96
C LEU A 219 -10.26 13.09 35.68
N PHE A 220 -10.67 13.25 34.42
CA PHE A 220 -11.73 14.17 34.04
C PHE A 220 -13.14 13.55 33.98
N THR A 221 -13.26 12.26 33.70
CA THR A 221 -14.56 11.61 33.41
C THR A 221 -14.89 10.43 34.31
N GLY A 222 -13.92 9.87 35.04
CA GLY A 222 -14.12 8.71 35.93
C GLY A 222 -14.52 7.40 35.23
N ASN A 223 -14.65 7.37 33.91
CA ASN A 223 -15.11 6.22 33.14
C ASN A 223 -14.09 5.81 32.07
N TYR A 224 -13.80 4.51 31.98
CA TYR A 224 -12.88 3.95 30.99
C TYR A 224 -13.42 4.07 29.55
N SER A 225 -14.74 4.05 29.36
CA SER A 225 -15.36 4.18 28.03
C SER A 225 -15.11 5.57 27.44
N SER A 226 -15.30 6.64 28.21
CA SER A 226 -14.98 8.00 27.75
C SER A 226 -13.48 8.18 27.48
N ALA A 227 -12.62 7.45 28.20
CA ALA A 227 -11.18 7.46 27.99
C ALA A 227 -10.77 6.87 26.64
N VAL A 228 -11.35 5.73 26.25
CA VAL A 228 -11.17 5.13 24.93
C VAL A 228 -11.66 6.09 23.85
N GLY A 229 -12.80 6.77 24.05
CA GLY A 229 -13.32 7.77 23.14
C GLY A 229 -12.36 8.94 22.88
N VAL A 230 -11.77 9.50 23.94
CA VAL A 230 -10.78 10.59 23.83
C VAL A 230 -9.52 10.12 23.10
N TYR A 231 -9.03 8.90 23.40
CA TYR A 231 -7.88 8.33 22.70
C TYR A 231 -8.15 8.19 21.19
N CYS A 232 -9.29 7.62 20.80
CA CYS A 232 -9.70 7.52 19.39
C CYS A 232 -9.79 8.88 18.70
N MET A 233 -10.29 9.93 19.38
CA MET A 233 -10.32 11.29 18.82
C MET A 233 -8.90 11.83 18.56
N ILE A 234 -7.96 11.59 19.47
CA ILE A 234 -6.55 11.97 19.28
C ILE A 234 -5.94 11.20 18.12
N GLN A 235 -6.21 9.89 18.01
CA GLN A 235 -5.73 9.05 16.92
C GLN A 235 -6.27 9.51 15.57
N ILE A 236 -7.58 9.79 15.46
CA ILE A 236 -8.19 10.40 14.27
C ILE A 236 -7.49 11.73 13.92
N LEU A 237 -7.25 12.60 14.91
CA LEU A 237 -6.59 13.88 14.69
C LEU A 237 -5.17 13.69 14.12
N VAL A 238 -4.37 12.78 14.69
CA VAL A 238 -3.02 12.47 14.21
C VAL A 238 -3.04 11.91 12.78
N VAL A 239 -3.96 10.98 12.50
CA VAL A 239 -4.12 10.40 11.15
C VAL A 239 -4.53 11.47 10.14
N ALA A 240 -5.52 12.30 10.48
CA ALA A 240 -6.00 13.38 9.62
C ALA A 240 -4.90 14.42 9.33
N MET A 241 -4.12 14.82 10.35
CA MET A 241 -2.96 15.70 10.16
C MET A 241 -1.89 15.05 9.28
N THR A 242 -1.63 13.75 9.44
CA THR A 242 -0.66 13.02 8.62
C THR A 242 -1.07 12.99 7.15
N PHE A 243 -2.34 12.65 6.86
CA PHE A 243 -2.89 12.66 5.50
C PHE A 243 -2.93 14.06 4.89
N SER A 244 -3.31 15.07 5.68
CA SER A 244 -3.23 16.46 5.25
C SER A 244 -1.80 16.90 4.94
N PHE A 245 -0.82 16.45 5.73
CA PHE A 245 0.59 16.72 5.48
C PHE A 245 1.09 16.07 4.17
N VAL A 246 0.65 14.84 3.88
CA VAL A 246 0.95 14.19 2.58
C VAL A 246 0.44 15.05 1.43
N LEU A 247 -0.81 15.51 1.49
CA LEU A 247 -1.40 16.37 0.45
C LEU A 247 -0.69 17.73 0.33
N TYR A 248 -0.34 18.34 1.46
CA TYR A 248 0.49 19.55 1.51
C TYR A 248 1.86 19.32 0.84
N TYR A 249 2.50 18.18 1.11
CA TYR A 249 3.81 17.85 0.54
C TYR A 249 3.71 17.55 -0.96
N MET A 250 2.64 16.88 -1.42
CA MET A 250 2.33 16.70 -2.83
C MET A 250 2.22 18.06 -3.54
N ALA A 251 1.49 19.02 -2.93
CA ALA A 251 1.38 20.38 -3.46
C ALA A 251 2.75 21.10 -3.48
N LYS A 252 3.56 20.95 -2.42
CA LYS A 252 4.92 21.50 -2.36
C LYS A 252 5.82 20.94 -3.46
N LYS A 253 5.61 19.68 -3.87
CA LYS A 253 6.31 19.03 -4.98
C LYS A 253 5.68 19.28 -6.34
N LYS A 254 4.69 20.19 -6.43
CA LYS A 254 3.97 20.54 -7.66
C LYS A 254 3.33 19.33 -8.33
N ILE A 255 2.84 18.38 -7.53
CA ILE A 255 2.07 17.25 -8.06
C ILE A 255 0.73 17.78 -8.57
N PRO A 256 0.28 17.38 -9.78
CA PRO A 256 -0.95 17.90 -10.37
C PRO A 256 -2.17 17.72 -9.48
N ILE A 257 -3.10 18.69 -9.52
CA ILE A 257 -4.27 18.73 -8.62
C ILE A 257 -5.13 17.47 -8.69
N VAL A 258 -5.25 16.84 -9.86
CA VAL A 258 -6.02 15.60 -10.06
C VAL A 258 -5.51 14.48 -9.13
N TYR A 259 -4.20 14.29 -9.02
CA TYR A 259 -3.62 13.27 -8.15
C TYR A 259 -3.79 13.61 -6.66
N ARG A 260 -3.75 14.90 -6.31
CA ARG A 260 -4.04 15.36 -4.93
C ARG A 260 -5.51 15.10 -4.56
N ILE A 261 -6.45 15.34 -5.48
CA ILE A 261 -7.87 15.05 -5.27
C ILE A 261 -8.11 13.55 -5.10
N VAL A 262 -7.57 12.71 -5.99
CA VAL A 262 -7.69 11.24 -5.87
C VAL A 262 -7.12 10.75 -4.54
N CYS A 263 -5.94 11.24 -4.14
CA CYS A 263 -5.33 10.88 -2.87
C CYS A 263 -6.19 11.32 -1.67
N PHE A 264 -6.77 12.52 -1.72
CA PHE A 264 -7.70 13.00 -0.69
C PHE A 264 -8.94 12.12 -0.59
N LEU A 265 -9.56 11.76 -1.71
CA LEU A 265 -10.74 10.90 -1.72
C LEU A 265 -10.45 9.52 -1.12
N ILE A 266 -9.29 8.94 -1.43
CA ILE A 266 -8.85 7.68 -0.83
C ILE A 266 -8.68 7.84 0.69
N PHE A 267 -7.99 8.89 1.14
CA PHE A 267 -7.78 9.15 2.57
C PHE A 267 -9.09 9.43 3.33
N ALA A 268 -10.06 10.09 2.71
CA ALA A 268 -11.31 10.45 3.37
C ALA A 268 -12.33 9.30 3.39
N PHE A 269 -12.38 8.47 2.33
CA PHE A 269 -13.49 7.54 2.11
C PHE A 269 -13.11 6.07 2.03
N PHE A 270 -11.83 5.71 2.00
CA PHE A 270 -11.45 4.30 2.06
C PHE A 270 -11.65 3.77 3.49
N PRO A 271 -12.60 2.83 3.72
CA PRO A 271 -13.14 2.53 5.05
C PRO A 271 -12.12 1.93 6.02
N LEU A 272 -11.03 1.34 5.53
CA LEU A 272 -9.99 0.80 6.40
C LEU A 272 -9.32 1.89 7.24
N PHE A 273 -9.07 3.08 6.68
CA PHE A 273 -8.40 4.14 7.44
C PHE A 273 -9.18 4.64 8.67
N PRO A 274 -10.48 4.99 8.58
CA PRO A 274 -11.24 5.36 9.76
C PRO A 274 -11.38 4.21 10.75
N LEU A 275 -11.57 2.96 10.28
CA LEU A 275 -11.67 1.80 11.18
C LEU A 275 -10.39 1.58 12.00
N TYR A 276 -9.21 1.64 11.36
CA TYR A 276 -7.94 1.56 12.08
C TYR A 276 -7.68 2.78 12.97
N ALA A 277 -8.21 3.97 12.63
CA ALA A 277 -8.04 5.17 13.44
C ALA A 277 -8.90 5.19 14.73
N ILE A 278 -9.86 4.27 14.87
CA ILE A 278 -10.74 4.14 16.05
C ILE A 278 -10.59 2.79 16.76
N THR A 279 -9.58 2.00 16.39
CA THR A 279 -9.31 0.70 17.01
C THR A 279 -8.33 0.86 18.16
N VAL A 280 -8.70 0.29 19.31
CA VAL A 280 -7.98 0.29 20.59
C VAL A 280 -7.95 -1.12 21.17
#